data_AF-A0A830FRK5-F1
#
_entry.id   AF-A0A830FRK5-F1
#
_cell.length_a   1.000
_cell.length_b   1.000
_cell.length_c   1.000
_cell.angle_alpha   90.00
_cell.angle_beta   90.00
_cell.angle_gamma   90.00
#
_symmetry.space_group_name_H-M   'P 1'
#
loop_
_entity.id
_entity.type
_entity.pdbx_description
1 polymer ?
#
loop_
_entity_poly.entity_id
_entity_poly.type
_entity_poly.pdbx_seq_one_letter_code
_entity_poly.pdbx_strand_id
1 'polypeptide(L)'
;MVSAVTCQNCGARVDAQYARVFGNDDNEVHACRNCSTQGAIANGAAVDADRDGTPLVHRPDADEPVEAVFDETDSDTDAVEDRLTLEEMREQPATMQDSMTDPHDDAFAALVAE
;
A
#
# COMPACT_ATOMS: atom_id res chain seq x y z
N MET A 1 -20.34 -28.63 -7.57
CA MET A 1 -20.95 -28.05 -6.35
C MET A 1 -19.93 -27.10 -5.76
N VAL A 2 -20.32 -25.85 -5.50
CA VAL A 2 -19.43 -24.90 -4.80
C VAL A 2 -19.49 -25.26 -3.32
N SER A 3 -18.35 -25.64 -2.74
CA SER A 3 -18.28 -25.85 -1.29
C SER A 3 -18.47 -24.49 -0.61
N ALA A 4 -19.39 -24.41 0.36
CA ALA A 4 -19.60 -23.18 1.11
C ALA A 4 -18.71 -23.18 2.36
N VAL A 5 -18.04 -22.06 2.61
CA VAL A 5 -17.24 -21.79 3.81
C VAL A 5 -17.97 -20.76 4.67
N THR A 6 -17.68 -20.72 5.96
CA THR A 6 -18.30 -19.76 6.88
C THR A 6 -17.28 -18.69 7.26
N CYS A 7 -17.69 -17.42 7.25
CA CYS A 7 -16.90 -16.33 7.80
C CYS A 7 -16.81 -16.49 9.33
N GLN A 8 -15.60 -16.54 9.88
CA GLN A 8 -15.33 -16.79 11.30
C GLN A 8 -15.68 -15.59 12.20
N ASN A 9 -15.85 -14.40 11.62
CA ASN A 9 -16.20 -13.19 12.36
C ASN A 9 -17.72 -13.01 12.52
N CYS A 10 -18.48 -13.12 11.41
CA CYS A 10 -19.93 -12.86 11.44
C CYS A 10 -20.81 -14.09 11.18
N GLY A 11 -20.23 -15.26 10.89
CA GLY A 11 -20.97 -16.50 10.64
C GLY A 11 -21.70 -16.57 9.29
N ALA A 12 -21.57 -15.56 8.42
CA ALA A 12 -22.17 -15.58 7.09
C ALA A 12 -21.52 -16.67 6.21
N ARG A 13 -22.32 -17.30 5.34
CA ARG A 13 -21.79 -18.23 4.33
C ARG A 13 -21.17 -17.45 3.18
N VAL A 14 -20.00 -17.92 2.74
CA VAL A 14 -19.27 -17.44 1.57
C VAL A 14 -18.89 -18.61 0.67
N ASP A 15 -18.66 -18.35 -0.61
CA ASP A 15 -18.24 -19.38 -1.56
C ASP A 15 -16.78 -19.80 -1.31
N ALA A 16 -16.42 -21.06 -1.55
CA ALA A 16 -15.02 -21.50 -1.44
C ALA A 16 -14.07 -20.72 -2.36
N GLN A 17 -14.55 -20.19 -3.49
CA GLN A 17 -13.76 -19.32 -4.36
C GLN A 17 -13.43 -17.98 -3.69
N TYR A 18 -14.32 -17.48 -2.84
CA TYR A 18 -14.07 -16.29 -2.04
C TYR A 18 -12.95 -16.54 -1.03
N ALA A 19 -13.04 -17.67 -0.31
CA ALA A 19 -12.02 -18.07 0.67
C ALA A 19 -10.64 -18.26 0.05
N ARG A 20 -10.58 -18.79 -1.18
CA ARG A 20 -9.30 -18.94 -1.91
C ARG A 20 -8.62 -17.63 -2.26
N VAL A 21 -9.38 -16.55 -2.46
CA VAL A 21 -8.84 -15.26 -2.92
C VAL A 21 -8.56 -14.32 -1.76
N PHE A 22 -9.42 -14.32 -0.74
CA PHE A 22 -9.38 -13.36 0.36
C PHE A 22 -9.09 -13.99 1.72
N GLY A 23 -9.23 -15.31 1.86
CA GLY A 23 -8.92 -16.00 3.09
C GLY A 23 -7.43 -16.19 3.31
N ASN A 24 -7.08 -16.82 4.43
CA ASN A 24 -5.71 -17.21 4.75
C ASN A 24 -5.25 -18.45 3.97
N ASP A 25 -4.04 -18.92 4.26
CA ASP A 25 -3.44 -20.10 3.63
C ASP A 25 -4.28 -21.39 3.82
N ASP A 26 -5.10 -21.44 4.87
CA ASP A 26 -6.00 -22.56 5.17
C ASP A 26 -7.39 -22.40 4.54
N ASN A 27 -7.63 -21.34 3.76
CA ASN A 27 -8.94 -20.94 3.22
C ASN A 27 -9.98 -20.61 4.31
N GLU A 28 -9.53 -20.11 5.46
CA GLU A 28 -10.41 -19.52 6.47
C GLU A 28 -10.62 -18.04 6.19
N VAL A 29 -11.80 -17.53 6.53
CA VAL A 29 -12.24 -16.16 6.20
C VAL A 29 -12.63 -15.44 7.46
N HIS A 30 -11.92 -14.36 7.80
CA HIS A 30 -12.16 -13.56 9.01
C HIS A 30 -12.94 -12.27 8.74
N ALA A 31 -13.18 -11.93 7.48
CA ALA A 31 -14.07 -10.84 7.08
C ALA A 31 -14.75 -11.16 5.76
N CYS A 32 -16.00 -10.71 5.60
CA CYS A 32 -16.74 -10.88 4.36
C CYS A 32 -17.53 -9.63 4.03
N ARG A 33 -18.14 -9.58 2.83
CA ARG A 33 -18.95 -8.45 2.38
C ARG A 33 -20.18 -8.13 3.25
N ASN A 34 -20.56 -9.03 4.17
CA ASN A 34 -21.66 -8.79 5.10
C ASN A 34 -21.22 -8.02 6.37
N CYS A 35 -19.94 -8.10 6.75
CA CYS A 35 -19.43 -7.49 7.99
C CYS A 35 -18.25 -6.54 7.77
N SER A 36 -17.80 -6.38 6.53
CA SER A 36 -16.67 -5.52 6.17
C SER A 36 -16.87 -4.90 4.79
N THR A 37 -16.07 -3.88 4.48
CA THR A 37 -16.12 -3.17 3.21
C THR A 37 -15.23 -3.85 2.16
N GLN A 38 -15.53 -3.64 0.87
CA GLN A 38 -14.68 -4.17 -0.20
C GLN A 38 -13.25 -3.62 -0.14
N GLY A 39 -13.06 -2.38 0.31
CA GLY A 39 -11.75 -1.77 0.49
C GLY A 39 -10.93 -2.49 1.57
N ALA A 40 -11.52 -2.67 2.75
CA ALA A 40 -10.88 -3.42 3.84
C ALA A 40 -10.55 -4.86 3.45
N ILE A 41 -11.47 -5.55 2.76
CA ILE A 41 -11.24 -6.90 2.23
C ILE A 41 -10.08 -6.92 1.23
N ALA A 42 -10.00 -5.94 0.32
CA ALA A 42 -8.90 -5.85 -0.65
C ALA A 42 -7.55 -5.59 0.01
N ASN A 43 -7.55 -4.92 1.17
CA ASN A 43 -6.37 -4.68 2.00
C ASN A 43 -6.09 -5.84 2.98
N GLY A 44 -6.77 -6.97 2.88
CA GLY A 44 -6.45 -8.17 3.65
C GLY A 44 -7.19 -8.36 4.97
N ALA A 45 -8.27 -7.60 5.23
CA ALA A 45 -9.08 -7.78 6.45
C ALA A 45 -9.68 -9.20 6.62
N ALA A 46 -9.71 -10.00 5.54
CA ALA A 46 -10.25 -11.35 5.57
C ALA A 46 -9.24 -12.43 5.99
N VAL A 47 -7.95 -12.09 6.10
CA VAL A 47 -6.86 -13.04 6.34
C VAL A 47 -6.76 -13.43 7.82
N ASP A 48 -7.01 -12.51 8.74
CA ASP A 48 -6.89 -12.76 10.18
C ASP A 48 -7.91 -11.93 10.97
N ALA A 49 -8.23 -12.34 12.20
CA ALA A 49 -9.18 -11.64 13.06
C ALA A 49 -8.67 -10.25 13.49
N ASP A 50 -7.35 -10.07 13.58
CA ASP A 50 -6.72 -8.82 14.01
C ASP A 50 -6.52 -7.84 12.84
N ARG A 51 -6.76 -8.26 11.60
CA ARG A 51 -6.63 -7.40 10.42
C ARG A 51 -7.93 -6.66 10.14
N ASP A 52 -7.91 -5.35 10.33
CA ASP A 52 -9.06 -4.47 10.06
C ASP A 52 -9.13 -3.98 8.60
N GLY A 53 -8.07 -4.18 7.81
CA GLY A 53 -7.95 -3.73 6.43
C GLY A 53 -7.25 -2.39 6.28
N THR A 54 -6.56 -1.91 7.32
CA THR A 54 -5.58 -0.83 7.21
C THR A 54 -4.44 -1.28 6.29
N PRO A 55 -4.12 -0.51 5.23
CA PRO A 55 -3.03 -0.88 4.33
C PRO A 55 -1.70 -0.95 5.07
N LEU A 56 -0.88 -1.96 4.77
CA LEU A 56 0.50 -2.02 5.21
C LEU A 56 1.41 -1.42 4.13
N VAL A 57 2.34 -0.56 4.54
CA VAL A 57 3.29 0.12 3.66
C VAL A 57 4.72 -0.17 4.09
N HIS A 58 5.61 -0.36 3.12
CA HIS A 58 7.04 -0.43 3.39
C HIS A 58 7.59 0.98 3.57
N ARG A 59 8.25 1.21 4.70
CA ARG A 59 8.95 2.45 4.99
C ARG A 59 10.47 2.22 4.91
N PRO A 60 11.26 3.16 4.36
CA PRO A 60 12.71 3.00 4.29
C PRO A 60 13.39 2.82 5.65
N ASP A 61 12.79 3.36 6.71
CA ASP A 61 13.25 3.32 8.10
C ASP A 61 12.77 2.09 8.90
N ALA A 62 11.99 1.19 8.30
CA ALA A 62 11.47 -0.01 8.94
C ALA A 62 11.65 -1.24 8.05
N ASP A 63 12.23 -2.31 8.61
CA ASP A 63 12.40 -3.59 7.90
C ASP A 63 11.06 -4.33 7.70
N GLU A 64 10.15 -4.20 8.65
CA GLU A 64 8.80 -4.78 8.59
C GLU A 64 7.78 -3.75 8.04
N PRO A 65 6.80 -4.18 7.23
CA PRO A 65 5.77 -3.28 6.72
C PRO A 65 4.91 -2.76 7.88
N VAL A 66 4.65 -1.46 7.89
CA VAL A 66 3.90 -0.80 8.97
C VAL A 66 2.52 -0.37 8.48
N GLU A 67 1.58 -0.20 9.40
CA GLU A 67 0.27 0.35 9.07
C GLU A 67 0.39 1.76 8.48
N ALA A 68 -0.39 2.02 7.43
CA ALA A 68 -0.53 3.32 6.84
C ALA A 68 -1.25 4.24 7.83
N VAL A 69 -0.47 4.99 8.60
CA VAL A 69 -0.97 6.10 9.40
C VAL A 69 -1.12 7.28 8.46
N PHE A 70 -2.36 7.65 8.17
CA PHE A 70 -2.65 8.93 7.56
C PHE A 70 -2.77 9.91 8.72
N ASP A 71 -1.69 10.63 9.02
CA ASP A 71 -1.83 11.83 9.81
C ASP A 71 -2.83 12.71 9.06
N GLU A 72 -4.00 12.92 9.65
CA GLU A 72 -4.85 14.03 9.25
C GLU A 72 -3.96 15.26 9.45
N THR A 73 -3.30 15.72 8.39
CA THR A 73 -2.68 17.03 8.41
C THR A 73 -3.79 17.95 8.89
N ASP A 74 -3.65 18.48 10.12
CA ASP A 74 -4.29 19.69 10.59
C ASP A 74 -3.97 20.75 9.53
N SER A 75 -4.75 20.76 8.45
CA SER A 75 -4.54 21.58 7.25
C SER A 75 -4.75 23.08 7.55
N ASP A 76 -5.04 23.39 8.80
CA ASP A 76 -5.28 24.72 9.33
C ASP A 76 -4.14 25.29 10.18
N THR A 77 -3.01 24.60 10.39
CA THR A 77 -1.85 25.21 11.06
C THR A 77 -0.53 24.74 10.46
N ASP A 78 0.29 25.70 9.99
CA ASP A 78 1.66 25.56 9.48
C ASP A 78 1.91 25.24 7.98
N ALA A 79 1.14 25.83 7.05
CA ALA A 79 1.58 25.98 5.65
C ALA A 79 1.00 27.22 4.95
N VAL A 80 1.47 28.40 5.36
CA VAL A 80 1.38 29.63 4.52
C VAL A 80 2.67 29.89 3.73
N GLU A 81 3.76 29.16 4.00
CA GLU A 81 5.08 29.47 3.43
C GLU A 81 5.49 28.58 2.23
N ASP A 82 4.71 27.57 1.82
CA ASP A 82 5.06 26.70 0.68
C ASP A 82 3.85 26.16 -0.10
N ARG A 83 2.83 27.01 -0.31
CA ARG A 83 1.73 26.70 -1.24
C ARG A 83 2.05 27.29 -2.60
N LEU A 84 2.77 26.54 -3.44
CA LEU A 84 3.04 26.93 -4.82
C LEU A 84 1.75 26.92 -5.65
N THR A 85 1.46 28.05 -6.30
CA THR A 85 0.33 28.12 -7.23
C THR A 85 0.64 27.36 -8.53
N LEU A 86 -0.39 26.85 -9.19
CA LEU A 86 -0.27 26.29 -10.54
C LEU A 86 0.36 27.27 -11.53
N GLU A 87 0.26 28.57 -11.25
CA GLU A 87 0.86 29.66 -12.01
C GLU A 87 2.37 29.80 -11.73
N GLU A 88 2.79 29.67 -10.48
CA GLU A 88 4.21 29.59 -10.12
C GLU A 88 4.94 28.37 -10.69
N MET A 89 4.29 27.19 -10.72
CA MET A 89 4.93 25.98 -11.26
C MET A 89 5.22 26.07 -12.77
N ARG A 90 4.38 26.80 -13.53
CA ARG A 90 4.57 27.00 -14.98
C ARG A 90 5.54 28.15 -15.30
N GLU A 91 5.79 29.04 -14.34
CA GLU A 91 6.69 30.20 -14.47
C GLU A 91 8.10 29.89 -13.95
N GLN A 92 8.29 28.79 -13.22
CA GLN A 92 9.60 28.28 -12.89
C GLN A 92 10.37 27.94 -14.18
N PRO A 93 11.58 28.48 -14.39
CA PRO A 93 12.41 28.04 -15.49
C PRO A 93 12.63 26.55 -15.30
N ALA A 94 12.43 25.75 -16.35
CA ALA A 94 12.87 24.38 -16.37
C ALA A 94 14.41 24.39 -16.25
N THR A 95 14.92 24.47 -15.02
CA THR A 95 16.25 24.03 -14.72
C THR A 95 16.20 22.54 -14.96
N MET A 96 16.57 22.15 -16.19
CA MET A 96 17.05 20.81 -16.42
C MET A 96 18.10 20.63 -15.32
N GLN A 97 17.79 19.77 -14.34
CA GLN A 97 18.80 19.30 -13.41
C GLN A 97 19.81 18.59 -14.29
N ASP A 98 20.87 19.32 -14.62
CA ASP A 98 22.10 18.81 -15.17
C ASP A 98 22.73 18.00 -14.02
N SER A 99 22.15 16.83 -13.77
CA SER A 99 22.74 15.80 -12.93
C SER A 99 23.92 15.24 -13.71
N MET A 100 25.02 15.99 -13.73
CA MET A 100 26.29 15.46 -14.18
C MET A 100 26.75 14.37 -13.21
N THR A 101 26.88 13.17 -13.77
CA THR A 101 27.81 12.10 -13.38
C THR A 101 27.67 11.50 -11.99
N ASP A 102 26.89 10.43 -11.94
CA ASP A 102 27.09 9.31 -11.04
C ASP A 102 28.44 8.63 -11.39
N PRO A 103 29.42 8.45 -10.48
CA PRO A 103 30.69 7.79 -10.79
C PRO A 103 30.62 6.26 -10.72
N HIS A 104 29.43 5.65 -10.65
CA HIS A 104 29.29 4.19 -10.51
C HIS A 104 29.34 3.37 -11.82
N ASP A 105 29.44 4.00 -13.00
CA ASP A 105 29.49 3.29 -14.29
C ASP A 105 30.86 2.65 -14.62
N ASP A 106 31.95 3.07 -13.96
CA ASP A 106 33.30 2.55 -14.26
C ASP A 106 33.55 1.13 -13.72
N ALA A 107 32.76 0.69 -12.73
CA ALA A 107 32.91 -0.64 -12.14
C ALA A 107 32.35 -1.76 -13.03
N PHE A 108 31.29 -1.47 -13.81
CA PHE A 108 30.71 -2.44 -14.73
C PHE A 108 31.54 -2.59 -16.00
N ALA A 109 32.12 -1.50 -16.50
CA ALA A 109 33.01 -1.53 -17.67
C ALA A 109 34.30 -2.35 -17.42
N ALA A 110 34.82 -2.36 -16.19
CA ALA A 110 35.99 -3.17 -15.82
C ALA A 110 35.72 -4.69 -15.78
N LEU A 111 34.46 -5.12 -15.65
CA LEU A 111 34.05 -6.53 -15.59
C LEU A 111 33.74 -7.14 -16.96
N VAL A 112 33.55 -6.32 -18.00
CA VAL A 112 33.13 -6.77 -19.35
C VAL A 112 34.31 -6.82 -20.33
N ALA A 113 35.50 -6.35 -19.92
CA ALA A 113 36.68 -6.28 -20.77
C ALA A 113 37.66 -7.48 -20.63
N GLU A 114 37.16 -8.68 -20.32
CA GLU A 114 37.90 -9.95 -20.44
C GLU A 114 37.65 -10.65 -21.79
#